data_AF-A0A537QVJ8-F1
#
_entry.id   AF-A0A537QVJ8-F1
#
_cell.length_a   1.000
_cell.length_b   1.000
_cell.length_c   1.000
_cell.angle_alpha   90.00
_cell.angle_beta   90.00
_cell.angle_gamma   90.00
#
_symmetry.space_group_name_H-M   'P 1'
#
loop_
_entity.id
_entity.type
_entity.pdbx_description
1 polymer ?
#
loop_
_entity_poly.entity_id
_entity_poly.type
_entity_poly.pdbx_seq_one_letter_code
_entity_poly.pdbx_strand_id
1 'polypeptide(L)'
;MVTDQFTIQFVFHQERGYGRIVNIASNAAIGTALPATTFYAATKAEVLIMARRFAMELGRRGITVNAVAPGWIVTEMASAGRSEEDFQARVRNMSERTMVGRTGRPDDIANAVAFLASPESGFVTAQVLTIDGGRMDYIGHG
;
A
#
# COMPACT_ATOMS: atom_id res chain seq x y z
N MET A 1 -13.50 1.99 -16.02
CA MET A 1 -12.84 0.76 -15.55
C MET A 1 -11.35 1.06 -15.46
N VAL A 2 -10.88 1.53 -14.31
CA VAL A 2 -9.45 1.78 -14.10
C VAL A 2 -8.85 0.43 -13.75
N THR A 3 -7.97 -0.08 -14.61
CA THR A 3 -7.15 -1.25 -14.35
C THR A 3 -6.22 -0.93 -13.19
N ASP A 4 -6.70 -1.25 -12.01
CA ASP A 4 -5.95 -1.32 -10.76
C ASP A 4 -4.91 -2.43 -10.97
N GLN A 5 -3.68 -2.07 -11.38
CA GLN A 5 -2.61 -3.05 -11.49
C GLN A 5 -2.34 -3.58 -10.08
N PHE A 6 -2.82 -4.79 -9.81
CA PHE A 6 -2.37 -5.62 -8.71
C PHE A 6 -0.88 -5.92 -8.93
N THR A 7 -0.01 -5.00 -8.55
CA THR A 7 1.43 -5.27 -8.55
C THR A 7 1.72 -6.17 -7.36
N ILE A 8 1.71 -7.48 -7.60
CA ILE A 8 2.31 -8.46 -6.71
C ILE A 8 3.78 -8.52 -7.10
N GLN A 9 4.67 -7.95 -6.28
CA GLN A 9 6.09 -8.22 -6.44
C GLN A 9 6.42 -9.54 -5.75
N PHE A 10 6.77 -10.53 -6.55
CA PHE A 10 7.29 -11.81 -6.09
C PHE A 10 8.81 -11.76 -6.13
N VAL A 11 9.46 -11.93 -4.98
CA VAL A 11 10.83 -12.44 -4.93
C VAL A 11 10.73 -13.92 -4.55
N PHE A 12 10.60 -14.78 -5.57
CA PHE A 12 10.63 -16.22 -5.39
C PHE A 12 12.06 -16.75 -5.53
N HIS A 13 12.48 -17.55 -4.55
CA HIS A 13 13.53 -18.53 -4.74
C HIS A 13 13.05 -19.87 -4.15
N GLN A 14 12.06 -20.47 -4.83
CA GLN A 14 11.35 -21.70 -4.39
C GLN A 14 12.30 -22.87 -4.08
N GLU A 15 13.46 -22.94 -4.74
CA GLU A 15 14.45 -24.00 -4.53
C GLU A 15 15.27 -23.85 -3.22
N ARG A 16 15.14 -22.72 -2.49
CA ARG A 16 15.99 -22.41 -1.31
C ARG A 16 15.25 -22.31 0.03
N GLY A 17 13.95 -22.62 0.11
CA GLY A 17 13.19 -22.47 1.36
C GLY A 17 13.15 -21.01 1.85
N TYR A 18 13.19 -20.06 0.91
CA TYR A 18 13.19 -18.62 1.17
C TYR A 18 12.30 -17.91 0.16
N GLY A 19 11.43 -17.03 0.65
CA GLY A 19 10.67 -16.13 -0.20
C GLY A 19 10.15 -14.91 0.55
N ARG A 20 9.91 -13.84 -0.20
CA ARG A 20 9.29 -12.61 0.31
C ARG A 20 8.22 -12.19 -0.69
N ILE A 21 6.98 -12.10 -0.21
CA ILE A 21 5.84 -11.63 -0.99
C ILE A 21 5.36 -10.33 -0.35
N VAL A 22 5.37 -9.25 -1.12
CA VAL A 22 4.89 -7.95 -0.69
C VAL A 22 3.78 -7.51 -1.65
N ASN A 23 2.57 -7.46 -1.13
CA ASN A 23 1.40 -7.02 -1.90
C ASN A 23 1.22 -5.51 -1.77
N ILE A 24 0.81 -4.85 -2.85
CA ILE A 24 0.42 -3.44 -2.81
C ILE A 24 -1.10 -3.33 -2.65
N ALA A 25 -1.52 -2.89 -1.47
CA ALA A 25 -2.91 -2.63 -1.11
C ALA A 25 -3.21 -1.11 -1.23
N SER A 26 -3.99 -0.57 -0.29
CA SER A 26 -4.29 0.85 -0.15
C SER A 26 -4.77 1.12 1.27
N ASN A 27 -4.56 2.33 1.80
CA ASN A 27 -5.21 2.74 3.04
C ASN A 27 -6.75 2.83 2.92
N ALA A 28 -7.30 2.86 1.69
CA ALA A 28 -8.74 2.68 1.44
C ALA A 28 -9.29 1.35 1.97
N ALA A 29 -8.44 0.32 2.09
CA ALA A 29 -8.80 -0.97 2.65
C ALA A 29 -9.01 -0.95 4.18
N ILE A 30 -8.54 0.09 4.86
CA ILE A 30 -8.43 0.16 6.33
C ILE A 30 -9.39 1.21 6.92
N GLY A 31 -10.15 1.91 6.08
CA GLY A 31 -11.23 2.79 6.54
C GLY A 31 -11.18 4.23 6.03
N THR A 32 -10.26 4.58 5.13
CA THR A 32 -10.30 5.91 4.49
C THR A 32 -11.37 5.92 3.41
N ALA A 33 -12.39 6.76 3.58
CA ALA A 33 -13.49 6.86 2.62
C ALA A 33 -13.31 8.09 1.72
N LEU A 34 -13.20 7.85 0.41
CA LEU A 34 -13.52 8.85 -0.61
C LEU A 34 -14.85 8.45 -1.26
N PRO A 35 -15.72 9.41 -1.61
CA PRO A 35 -16.92 9.10 -2.37
C PRO A 35 -16.61 8.29 -3.63
N ALA A 36 -17.48 7.33 -3.95
CA ALA A 36 -17.38 6.47 -5.14
C ALA A 36 -16.16 5.52 -5.19
N THR A 37 -15.54 5.17 -4.05
CA THR A 37 -14.44 4.19 -4.00
C THR A 37 -14.81 2.85 -3.35
N THR A 38 -16.10 2.52 -3.16
CA THR A 38 -16.53 1.31 -2.42
C THR A 38 -15.94 0.01 -2.98
N PHE A 39 -16.06 -0.22 -4.29
CA PHE A 39 -15.52 -1.44 -4.91
C PHE A 39 -14.00 -1.48 -4.90
N TYR A 40 -13.35 -0.32 -5.03
CA TYR A 40 -11.90 -0.21 -4.89
C TYR A 40 -11.44 -0.53 -3.46
N ALA A 41 -12.13 0.00 -2.45
CA ALA A 41 -11.83 -0.31 -1.06
C ALA A 41 -12.03 -1.81 -0.77
N ALA A 42 -13.10 -2.42 -1.31
CA ALA A 42 -13.36 -3.85 -1.19
C ALA A 42 -12.24 -4.70 -1.82
N THR A 43 -11.81 -4.40 -3.05
CA THR A 43 -10.74 -5.16 -3.72
C THR A 43 -9.41 -5.02 -2.97
N LYS A 44 -9.10 -3.83 -2.43
CA LYS A 44 -7.88 -3.64 -1.62
C LYS A 44 -7.97 -4.30 -0.25
N ALA A 45 -9.16 -4.45 0.32
CA ALA A 45 -9.38 -5.22 1.55
C ALA A 45 -9.15 -6.73 1.35
N GLU A 46 -9.54 -7.27 0.19
CA GLU A 46 -9.27 -8.68 -0.17
C GLU A 46 -7.77 -8.99 -0.16
N VAL A 47 -6.94 -8.06 -0.65
CA VAL A 47 -5.46 -8.19 -0.62
C VAL A 47 -4.94 -8.37 0.81
N LEU A 48 -5.54 -7.69 1.80
CA LEU A 48 -5.14 -7.82 3.21
C LEU A 48 -5.47 -9.21 3.76
N ILE A 49 -6.59 -9.81 3.34
CA ILE A 49 -6.96 -11.18 3.73
C ILE A 49 -6.04 -12.18 3.04
N MET A 50 -5.78 -11.99 1.74
CA MET A 50 -4.89 -12.83 0.95
C MET A 50 -3.48 -12.90 1.57
N ALA A 51 -2.93 -11.77 2.02
CA ALA A 51 -1.64 -11.74 2.70
C ALA A 51 -1.60 -12.65 3.94
N ARG A 52 -2.67 -12.64 4.76
CA ARG A 52 -2.76 -13.49 5.97
C ARG A 52 -2.91 -14.97 5.61
N ARG A 53 -3.75 -15.29 4.63
CA ARG A 53 -3.99 -16.67 4.19
C ARG A 53 -2.72 -17.30 3.61
N PHE A 54 -2.04 -16.59 2.72
CA PHE A 54 -0.78 -17.09 2.16
C PHE A 54 0.36 -17.12 3.17
N ALA A 55 0.44 -16.17 4.11
CA ALA A 55 1.41 -16.26 5.21
C ALA A 55 1.22 -17.55 6.02
N MET A 56 -0.03 -17.92 6.34
CA MET A 56 -0.37 -19.15 7.05
C MET A 56 0.01 -20.41 6.25
N GLU A 57 -0.25 -20.42 4.94
CA GLU A 57 -0.03 -21.59 4.07
C GLU A 57 1.45 -21.77 3.69
N LEU A 58 2.20 -20.67 3.53
CA LEU A 58 3.56 -20.66 3.00
C LEU A 58 4.63 -20.49 4.07
N GLY A 59 4.28 -20.05 5.29
CA GLY A 59 5.24 -19.72 6.35
C GLY A 59 6.21 -20.86 6.71
N ARG A 60 5.72 -22.12 6.73
CA ARG A 60 6.57 -23.31 7.01
C ARG A 60 7.61 -23.59 5.91
N ARG A 61 7.49 -22.93 4.75
CA ARG A 61 8.45 -22.98 3.63
C ARG A 61 9.45 -21.82 3.65
N GLY A 62 9.51 -21.05 4.73
CA GLY A 62 10.39 -19.89 4.87
C GLY A 62 9.97 -18.67 4.04
N ILE A 63 8.69 -18.61 3.67
CA ILE A 63 8.11 -17.52 2.86
C ILE A 63 7.30 -16.60 3.78
N THR A 64 7.65 -15.32 3.81
CA THR A 64 6.82 -14.29 4.45
C THR A 64 5.90 -13.63 3.43
N VAL A 65 4.69 -13.28 3.87
CA VAL A 65 3.70 -12.59 3.03
C VAL A 65 3.15 -11.41 3.80
N ASN A 66 3.35 -10.21 3.26
CA ASN A 66 2.91 -8.96 3.86
C ASN A 66 2.21 -8.08 2.81
N ALA A 67 1.62 -6.98 3.27
CA ALA A 67 1.06 -5.94 2.42
C ALA A 67 1.57 -4.56 2.83
N VAL A 68 1.79 -3.70 1.84
CA VAL A 68 1.96 -2.26 2.04
C VAL A 68 0.64 -1.59 1.65
N ALA A 69 0.15 -0.68 2.48
CA ALA A 69 -1.07 0.09 2.24
C ALA A 69 -0.72 1.58 2.06
N PRO A 70 -0.46 2.03 0.81
CA PRO A 70 -0.15 3.42 0.53
C PRO A 70 -1.30 4.37 0.83
N GLY A 71 -0.95 5.60 1.21
CA GLY A 71 -1.82 6.77 1.14
C GLY A 71 -1.85 7.40 -0.25
N TRP A 72 -1.97 8.73 -0.31
CA TRP A 72 -1.92 9.44 -1.59
C TRP A 72 -0.47 9.66 -2.02
N ILE A 73 -0.08 8.98 -3.10
CA ILE A 73 1.28 9.01 -3.66
C ILE A 73 1.26 9.76 -4.99
N VAL A 74 2.17 10.72 -5.15
CA VAL A 74 2.38 11.43 -6.42
C VAL A 74 2.97 10.46 -7.43
N THR A 75 2.21 10.15 -8.47
CA THR A 75 2.64 9.35 -9.62
C THR A 75 2.22 10.04 -10.92
N GLU A 76 2.80 9.66 -12.05
CA GLU A 76 2.39 10.17 -13.38
C GLU A 76 0.89 9.90 -13.66
N MET A 77 0.34 8.82 -13.10
CA MET A 77 -1.09 8.52 -13.19
C MET A 77 -1.95 9.50 -12.39
N ALA A 78 -1.42 10.07 -11.29
CA ALA A 78 -2.14 11.02 -10.46
C ALA A 78 -2.37 12.37 -11.17
N SER A 79 -1.56 12.71 -12.17
CA SER A 79 -1.73 13.91 -13.01
C SER A 79 -2.51 13.65 -14.31
N ALA A 80 -2.74 12.38 -14.69
CA ALA A 80 -3.39 12.03 -15.95
C ALA A 80 -4.80 12.65 -16.07
N GLY A 81 -5.02 13.42 -17.14
CA GLY A 81 -6.31 14.04 -17.45
C GLY A 81 -6.68 15.25 -16.58
N ARG A 82 -5.72 15.82 -15.84
CA ARG A 82 -5.93 17.03 -15.02
C ARG A 82 -5.12 18.20 -15.55
N SER A 83 -5.63 19.41 -15.37
CA SER A 83 -4.81 20.62 -15.52
C SER A 83 -3.74 20.66 -14.43
N GLU A 84 -2.64 21.37 -14.67
CA GLU A 84 -1.59 21.55 -13.66
C GLU A 84 -2.15 22.22 -12.40
N GLU A 85 -3.03 23.20 -12.56
CA GLU A 85 -3.67 23.91 -11.44
C GLU A 85 -4.51 22.97 -10.57
N ASP A 86 -5.35 22.13 -11.18
CA ASP A 86 -6.17 21.14 -10.48
C ASP A 86 -5.31 20.10 -9.76
N PHE A 87 -4.23 19.66 -10.41
CA PHE A 87 -3.30 18.71 -9.82
C PHE A 87 -2.62 19.29 -8.58
N GLN A 88 -2.09 20.52 -8.68
CA GLN A 88 -1.44 21.20 -7.55
C GLN A 88 -2.43 21.51 -6.41
N ALA A 89 -3.67 21.89 -6.73
CA ALA A 89 -4.72 22.06 -5.72
C ALA A 89 -4.99 20.75 -4.97
N ARG A 90 -5.02 19.62 -5.68
CA ARG A 90 -5.19 18.30 -5.07
C ARG A 90 -4.00 17.87 -4.23
N VAL A 91 -2.77 18.12 -4.68
CA VAL A 91 -1.54 17.85 -3.91
C VAL A 91 -1.57 18.63 -2.59
N ARG A 92 -1.92 19.92 -2.62
CA ARG A 92 -2.07 20.73 -1.40
C ARG A 92 -3.13 20.15 -0.46
N ASN A 93 -4.33 19.88 -0.98
CA ASN A 93 -5.42 19.32 -0.17
C ASN A 93 -5.09 17.95 0.44
N MET A 94 -4.33 17.11 -0.27
CA MET A 94 -3.91 15.81 0.27
C MET A 94 -2.79 15.96 1.30
N SER A 95 -1.87 16.92 1.12
CA SER A 95 -0.77 17.18 2.07
C SER A 95 -1.28 17.64 3.44
N GLU A 96 -2.33 18.46 3.46
CA GLU A 96 -2.96 18.95 4.70
C GLU A 96 -3.61 17.84 5.55
N ARG A 97 -3.86 16.67 4.94
CA ARG A 97 -4.46 15.51 5.62
C ARG A 97 -3.45 14.55 6.21
N THR A 98 -2.14 14.80 6.04
CA THR A 98 -1.07 13.93 6.58
C THR A 98 -0.34 14.65 7.71
N MET A 99 -0.02 13.94 8.79
CA MET A 99 0.76 14.50 9.91
C MET A 99 2.14 15.00 9.47
N VAL A 100 2.72 14.38 8.45
CA VAL A 100 4.03 14.78 7.90
C VAL A 100 3.96 16.00 6.96
N GLY A 101 2.76 16.54 6.68
CA GLY A 101 2.58 17.78 5.92
C GLY A 101 2.96 17.69 4.44
N ARG A 102 2.96 16.49 3.85
CA ARG A 102 3.25 16.26 2.44
C ARG A 102 2.52 15.04 1.88
N THR A 103 2.39 15.00 0.57
CA THR A 103 2.02 13.78 -0.16
C THR A 103 3.18 12.80 -0.23
N GLY A 104 2.88 11.52 -0.39
CA GLY A 104 3.90 10.49 -0.56
C GLY A 104 4.52 10.52 -1.96
N ARG A 105 5.72 9.93 -2.07
CA ARG A 105 6.47 9.69 -3.30
C ARG A 105 6.64 8.18 -3.53
N PRO A 106 6.92 7.73 -4.77
CA PRO A 106 7.18 6.32 -5.04
C PRO A 106 8.26 5.72 -4.13
N ASP A 107 9.30 6.50 -3.82
CA ASP A 107 10.39 6.08 -2.93
C ASP A 107 9.93 5.76 -1.50
N ASP A 108 8.91 6.45 -0.98
CA ASP A 108 8.35 6.14 0.35
C ASP A 108 7.78 4.71 0.38
N ILE A 109 7.15 4.29 -0.73
CA ILE A 109 6.60 2.94 -0.89
C ILE A 109 7.71 1.93 -1.18
N ALA A 110 8.65 2.28 -2.06
CA ALA A 110 9.77 1.41 -2.43
C ALA A 110 10.61 1.03 -1.20
N ASN A 111 10.88 1.98 -0.30
CA ASN A 111 11.63 1.74 0.94
C ASN A 111 10.89 0.77 1.88
N ALA A 112 9.56 0.90 2.01
CA ALA A 112 8.75 -0.02 2.81
C ALA A 112 8.72 -1.43 2.20
N VAL A 113 8.62 -1.53 0.88
CA VAL A 113 8.71 -2.80 0.15
C VAL A 113 10.09 -3.42 0.33
N ALA A 114 11.17 -2.65 0.18
CA ALA A 114 12.54 -3.10 0.36
C ALA A 114 12.78 -3.64 1.78
N PHE A 115 12.26 -2.96 2.80
CA PHE A 115 12.27 -3.46 4.18
C PHE A 115 11.59 -4.83 4.30
N LEU A 116 10.36 -4.98 3.81
CA LEU A 116 9.62 -6.24 3.90
C LEU A 116 10.21 -7.36 3.03
N ALA A 117 10.90 -7.00 1.94
CA ALA A 117 11.60 -7.91 1.05
C ALA A 117 13.01 -8.27 1.54
N SER A 118 13.49 -7.62 2.60
CA SER A 118 14.83 -7.86 3.12
C SER A 118 14.95 -9.23 3.81
N PRO A 119 16.14 -9.85 3.79
CA PRO A 119 16.39 -11.08 4.55
C PRO A 119 16.10 -10.92 6.05
N GLU A 120 16.45 -9.77 6.62
CA GLU A 120 16.31 -9.42 8.04
C GLU A 120 14.86 -9.41 8.50
N SER A 121 13.91 -9.13 7.60
CA SER A 121 12.47 -9.16 7.87
C SER A 121 11.85 -10.57 7.89
N GLY A 122 12.67 -11.62 8.06
CA GLY A 122 12.21 -13.01 8.03
C GLY A 122 11.21 -13.41 9.13
N PHE A 123 11.08 -12.60 10.19
CA PHE A 123 10.09 -12.80 11.25
C PHE A 123 8.84 -11.91 11.11
N VAL A 124 8.78 -11.08 10.06
CA VAL A 124 7.64 -10.21 9.76
C VAL A 124 6.78 -10.89 8.69
N THR A 125 5.62 -11.41 9.08
CA THR A 125 4.65 -12.03 8.15
C THR A 125 3.21 -11.74 8.58
N ALA A 126 2.28 -11.82 7.64
CA ALA A 126 0.85 -11.51 7.81
C ALA A 126 0.58 -10.05 8.25
N GLN A 127 1.54 -9.14 8.06
CA GLN A 127 1.42 -7.74 8.46
C GLN A 127 0.93 -6.85 7.32
N VAL A 128 0.28 -5.76 7.71
CA VAL A 128 -0.11 -4.65 6.84
C VAL A 128 0.63 -3.42 7.31
N LEU A 129 1.49 -2.88 6.47
CA LEU A 129 2.25 -1.66 6.76
C LEU A 129 1.63 -0.48 6.01
N THR A 130 0.93 0.39 6.74
CA THR A 130 0.34 1.61 6.17
C THR A 130 1.41 2.68 5.99
N ILE A 131 1.55 3.18 4.76
CA ILE A 131 2.52 4.22 4.39
C ILE A 131 1.75 5.40 3.80
N ASP A 132 1.21 6.25 4.68
CA ASP A 132 0.34 7.36 4.29
C ASP A 132 0.71 8.71 4.92
N GLY A 133 1.86 8.79 5.59
CA GLY A 133 2.31 10.00 6.27
C GLY A 133 1.52 10.34 7.53
N GLY A 134 0.83 9.36 8.14
CA GLY A 134 0.01 9.56 9.33
C GLY A 134 -1.26 10.30 8.96
N ARG A 135 -2.07 9.73 8.07
CA ARG A 135 -3.29 10.39 7.62
C ARG A 135 -4.24 10.65 8.81
N MET A 136 -4.85 11.84 8.83
CA MET A 136 -5.54 12.37 10.02
C MET A 136 -7.07 12.31 9.93
N ASP A 137 -7.65 12.26 8.74
CA ASP A 137 -9.10 12.38 8.52
C ASP A 137 -9.92 11.15 8.95
N TYR A 138 -9.29 10.14 9.56
CA TYR A 138 -9.94 8.98 10.19
C TYR A 138 -9.72 8.88 11.71
N ILE A 139 -8.91 9.76 12.31
CA ILE A 139 -8.62 9.78 13.76
C ILE A 139 -9.24 10.99 14.49
N GLY A 140 -9.72 12.00 13.76
CA GLY A 140 -10.34 13.20 14.31
C GLY A 140 -11.75 13.44 13.80
N HIS A 141 -12.55 14.23 14.53
CA HIS A 141 -13.89 14.66 14.11
C HIS A 141 -13.84 15.96 13.30
N GLY A 142 -12.96 16.03 12.29
CA GLY A 142 -12.75 17.24 11.50
C GLY A 142 -12.01 18.36 12.23
#